data_AF-A0A6N6LMQ4-F1
#
_entry.id   AF-A0A6N6LMQ4-F1
#
_cell.length_a   1.000
_cell.length_b   1.000
_cell.length_c   1.000
_cell.angle_alpha   90.00
_cell.angle_beta   90.00
_cell.angle_gamma   90.00
#
_symmetry.space_group_name_H-M   'P 1'
#
loop_
_entity.id
_entity.type
_entity.pdbx_description
1 polymer ?
#
loop_
_entity_poly.entity_id
_entity_poly.type
_entity_poly.pdbx_seq_one_letter_code
_entity_poly.pdbx_strand_id
1 'polypeptide(L)'
;MDINGTHLFVIGTSGSGKSVLLKTMVLYLLKTSMAKLYVYDCKNDGDFDIFKQNIKIYHEANDMLKHVDEVEALRVLRSDDKKENKGFEPIVIFIDEASYSLVIRSY
;
A
#
# COMPACT_ATOMS: atom_id res chain seq x y z
N MET A 1 -12.84 14.30 -11.88
CA MET A 1 -11.91 13.40 -11.16
C MET A 1 -11.71 14.04 -9.81
N ASP A 2 -12.21 13.44 -8.73
CA ASP A 2 -12.03 14.01 -7.40
C ASP A 2 -10.55 13.87 -7.00
N ILE A 3 -9.83 14.97 -7.15
CA ILE A 3 -8.40 15.10 -6.87
C ILE A 3 -8.09 15.13 -5.36
N ASN A 4 -9.11 15.05 -4.50
CA ASN A 4 -8.98 14.93 -3.05
C ASN A 4 -9.11 13.48 -2.55
N GLY A 5 -9.30 12.51 -3.44
CA GLY A 5 -9.42 11.09 -3.06
C GLY A 5 -8.11 10.53 -2.50
N THR A 6 -8.17 9.89 -1.33
CA THR A 6 -7.02 9.22 -0.66
C THR A 6 -6.68 7.85 -1.24
N HIS A 7 -7.44 7.38 -2.24
CA HIS A 7 -7.35 6.04 -2.79
C HIS A 7 -7.27 6.08 -4.32
N LEU A 8 -6.50 5.17 -4.90
CA LEU A 8 -6.36 4.96 -6.34
C LEU A 8 -6.67 3.51 -6.67
N PHE A 9 -7.51 3.29 -7.68
CA PHE A 9 -7.77 1.96 -8.23
C PHE A 9 -7.25 1.89 -9.66
N VAL A 10 -6.37 0.92 -9.94
CA VAL A 10 -5.72 0.73 -11.24
C VAL A 10 -6.25 -0.54 -11.88
N ILE A 11 -6.86 -0.43 -13.05
CA ILE A 11 -7.44 -1.55 -13.81
C ILE A 11 -6.82 -1.68 -15.20
N GLY A 12 -6.75 -2.90 -15.72
CA GLY A 12 -6.18 -3.18 -17.03
C GLY A 12 -5.94 -4.68 -17.25
N THR A 13 -5.81 -5.08 -18.51
CA THR A 13 -5.58 -6.48 -18.90
C THR A 13 -4.15 -6.95 -18.55
N SER A 14 -3.89 -8.26 -18.63
CA SER A 14 -2.52 -8.77 -18.51
C SER A 14 -1.61 -8.12 -19.56
N GLY A 15 -0.38 -7.79 -19.19
CA GLY A 15 0.57 -7.09 -20.05
C GLY A 15 0.30 -5.58 -20.26
N SER A 16 -0.77 -5.01 -19.68
CA SER A 16 -1.11 -3.58 -19.88
C SER A 16 -0.21 -2.59 -19.11
N GLY A 17 0.81 -3.08 -18.39
CA GLY A 17 1.75 -2.24 -17.65
C GLY A 17 1.31 -1.79 -16.25
N LYS A 18 0.30 -2.43 -15.63
CA LYS A 18 -0.16 -2.07 -14.25
C LYS A 18 0.99 -2.11 -13.23
N SER A 19 1.73 -3.20 -13.17
CA SER A 19 2.84 -3.35 -12.21
C SER A 19 3.95 -2.33 -12.51
N VAL A 20 4.23 -2.01 -13.78
CA VAL A 20 5.15 -0.93 -14.16
C VAL A 20 4.70 0.43 -13.61
N LEU A 21 3.40 0.76 -13.72
CA LEU A 21 2.84 1.98 -13.16
C LEU A 21 2.98 2.02 -11.63
N LEU A 22 2.61 0.95 -10.93
CA LEU A 22 2.71 0.88 -9.47
C LEU A 22 4.16 1.00 -8.99
N LYS A 23 5.11 0.29 -9.62
CA LYS A 23 6.55 0.42 -9.30
C LYS A 23 7.07 1.84 -9.54
N THR A 24 6.61 2.50 -10.60
CA THR A 24 6.97 3.90 -10.88
C THR A 24 6.50 4.82 -9.76
N MET A 25 5.28 4.61 -9.24
CA MET A 25 4.75 5.37 -8.10
C MET A 25 5.54 5.08 -6.82
N VAL A 26 5.87 3.83 -6.53
CA VAL A 26 6.71 3.44 -5.38
C VAL A 26 8.07 4.14 -5.44
N LEU A 27 8.74 4.09 -6.59
CA LEU A 27 10.03 4.75 -6.80
C LEU A 27 9.95 6.27 -6.58
N TYR A 28 8.90 6.91 -7.10
CA TYR A 28 8.69 8.35 -6.91
C TYR A 28 8.53 8.70 -5.42
N LEU A 29 7.66 7.98 -4.70
CA LEU A 29 7.39 8.24 -3.28
C LEU A 29 8.60 7.94 -2.38
N LEU A 30 9.40 6.92 -2.72
CA LEU A 30 10.66 6.64 -2.04
C LEU A 30 11.63 7.81 -2.19
N LYS A 31 11.79 8.33 -3.42
CA LYS A 31 12.74 9.40 -3.73
C LYS A 31 12.37 10.72 -3.07
N THR A 32 11.08 10.98 -2.88
CA THR A 32 10.60 12.22 -2.26
C THR A 32 10.44 12.13 -0.74
N SER A 33 10.58 10.93 -0.15
CA SER A 33 10.40 10.66 1.29
C SER A 33 9.09 11.21 1.85
N MET A 34 8.04 11.21 1.03
CA MET A 34 6.75 11.83 1.36
C MET A 34 5.84 10.92 2.18
N ALA A 35 6.14 9.64 2.28
CA ALA A 35 5.28 8.67 2.94
C ALA A 35 6.06 7.42 3.37
N LYS A 36 5.53 6.77 4.40
CA LYS A 36 5.87 5.40 4.75
C LYS A 36 5.15 4.44 3.80
N LEU A 37 5.90 3.56 3.16
CA LEU A 37 5.42 2.72 2.06
C LEU A 37 5.40 1.24 2.43
N TYR A 38 4.36 0.56 1.95
CA TYR A 38 4.18 -0.88 2.08
C TYR A 38 3.64 -1.45 0.77
N VAL A 39 4.04 -2.68 0.44
CA VAL A 39 3.55 -3.40 -0.74
C VAL A 39 2.97 -4.74 -0.31
N TYR A 40 1.77 -5.04 -0.78
CA TYR A 40 1.16 -6.36 -0.74
C TYR A 40 1.27 -6.97 -2.14
N ASP A 41 2.22 -7.88 -2.30
CA ASP A 41 2.53 -8.56 -3.55
C ASP A 41 2.13 -10.04 -3.42
N CYS A 42 0.83 -10.30 -3.63
CA CYS A 42 0.23 -11.63 -3.49
C CYS A 42 0.67 -12.62 -4.57
N LYS A 43 1.42 -12.17 -5.59
CA LYS A 43 1.98 -13.06 -6.61
C LYS A 43 3.31 -13.61 -6.11
N ASN A 44 3.49 -14.91 -6.28
CA ASN A 44 4.72 -15.61 -5.91
C ASN A 44 5.90 -15.33 -6.86
N ASP A 45 5.83 -14.28 -7.71
CA ASP A 45 6.90 -13.91 -8.63
C ASP A 45 7.86 -12.85 -8.06
N GLY A 46 7.50 -12.21 -6.93
CA GLY A 46 8.33 -11.23 -6.25
C GLY A 46 8.62 -10.02 -7.13
N ASP A 47 7.67 -9.60 -7.97
CA ASP A 47 7.88 -8.53 -8.94
C ASP A 47 8.29 -7.20 -8.25
N PHE A 48 7.88 -7.00 -6.99
CA PHE A 48 8.24 -5.83 -6.18
C PHE A 48 9.50 -6.00 -5.32
N ASP A 49 10.14 -7.19 -5.27
CA ASP A 49 11.33 -7.46 -4.44
C ASP A 49 12.48 -6.49 -4.68
N ILE A 50 12.50 -5.84 -5.84
CA ILE A 50 13.47 -4.79 -6.17
C ILE A 50 13.53 -3.69 -5.11
N PHE A 51 12.44 -3.50 -4.35
CA PHE A 51 12.33 -2.49 -3.31
C PHE A 51 12.53 -3.00 -1.88
N LYS A 52 12.77 -4.30 -1.66
CA LYS A 52 12.77 -4.92 -0.31
C LYS A 52 13.80 -4.37 0.68
N GLN A 53 14.85 -3.73 0.17
CA GLN A 53 15.85 -3.05 1.01
C GLN A 53 15.34 -1.71 1.55
N ASN A 54 14.33 -1.11 0.92
CA ASN A 54 13.83 0.23 1.21
C ASN A 54 12.44 0.21 1.86
N ILE A 55 11.62 -0.79 1.55
CA ILE A 55 10.23 -0.89 2.02
C ILE A 55 9.92 -2.32 2.47
N LYS A 56 8.94 -2.47 3.35
CA LYS A 56 8.41 -3.78 3.69
C LYS A 56 7.45 -4.26 2.60
N ILE A 57 7.66 -5.50 2.16
CA ILE A 57 6.87 -6.19 1.17
C ILE A 57 6.30 -7.44 1.83
N TYR A 58 5.01 -7.67 1.62
CA TYR A 58 4.29 -8.81 2.17
C TYR A 58 3.80 -9.68 1.01
N HIS A 59 4.12 -10.96 1.07
CA HIS A 59 3.69 -11.96 0.08
C HIS A 59 2.62 -12.90 0.64
N GLU A 60 2.67 -13.15 1.95
CA GLU A 60 1.76 -14.07 2.64
C GLU A 60 0.54 -13.35 3.23
N ALA A 61 -0.66 -13.88 2.98
CA ALA A 61 -1.92 -13.29 3.41
C ALA A 61 -1.99 -13.09 4.95
N ASN A 62 -1.47 -14.04 5.73
CA ASN A 62 -1.46 -13.93 7.19
C ASN A 62 -0.60 -12.77 7.69
N ASP A 63 0.51 -12.49 7.01
CA ASP A 63 1.40 -11.39 7.40
C ASP A 63 0.84 -10.04 6.92
N MET A 64 0.15 -10.01 5.78
CA MET A 64 -0.64 -8.86 5.36
C MET A 64 -1.74 -8.53 6.37
N LEU A 65 -2.49 -9.54 6.85
CA LEU A 65 -3.56 -9.35 7.84
C LEU A 65 -3.03 -8.76 9.14
N LYS A 66 -1.97 -9.34 9.70
CA LYS A 66 -1.30 -8.78 10.90
C LYS A 66 -0.88 -7.33 10.67
N HIS A 67 -0.30 -7.03 9.51
CA HIS A 67 0.13 -5.68 9.20
C HIS A 67 -1.05 -4.71 9.02
N VAL A 68 -2.19 -5.15 8.48
CA VAL A 68 -3.41 -4.33 8.43
C VAL A 68 -3.85 -3.95 9.85
N ASP A 69 -3.86 -4.88 10.79
CA ASP A 69 -4.20 -4.61 12.18
C ASP A 69 -3.22 -3.60 12.82
N GLU A 70 -1.91 -3.72 12.53
CA GLU A 70 -0.89 -2.76 12.97
C GLU A 70 -1.16 -1.34 12.41
N VAL A 71 -1.48 -1.23 11.12
CA VAL A 71 -1.78 0.05 10.46
C VAL A 71 -3.06 0.68 11.02
N GLU A 72 -4.08 -0.13 11.31
CA GLU A 72 -5.32 0.35 11.94
C GLU A 72 -5.07 0.89 13.35
N ALA A 73 -4.26 0.20 14.16
CA ALA A 73 -3.86 0.70 15.47
C ALA A 73 -3.13 2.05 15.37
N LEU A 74 -2.24 2.21 14.39
CA LEU A 74 -1.58 3.49 14.11
C LEU A 74 -2.57 4.58 13.68
N ARG A 75 -3.61 4.23 12.91
CA ARG A 75 -4.67 5.17 12.49
C ARG A 75 -5.48 5.70 13.67
N VAL A 76 -5.75 4.85 14.66
CA VAL A 76 -6.45 5.27 15.89
C VAL A 76 -5.62 6.32 16.62
N LEU A 77 -4.33 6.06 16.86
CA LEU A 77 -3.42 7.02 17.49
C LEU A 77 -3.35 8.35 16.73
N ARG A 78 -3.29 8.29 15.39
CA ARG A 78 -3.25 9.49 14.53
C ARG A 78 -4.53 10.31 14.54
N SER A 79 -5.67 9.69 14.84
CA SER A 79 -6.95 10.40 14.94
C SER A 79 -6.96 11.36 16.13
N ASP A 80 -6.17 11.07 17.16
CA ASP A 80 -5.96 11.96 18.30
C ASP A 80 -4.92 13.04 17.98
N ASP A 81 -3.81 12.71 17.30
CA ASP A 81 -2.82 13.69 16.84
C ASP A 81 -3.40 14.75 15.87
N LYS A 82 -4.37 14.35 15.03
CA LYS A 82 -5.09 15.27 14.14
C LYS A 82 -5.90 16.31 14.92
N LYS A 83 -6.43 15.95 16.10
CA LYS A 83 -7.10 16.91 17.00
C LYS A 83 -6.09 17.91 17.59
N GLU A 84 -4.83 17.50 17.72
CA GLU A 84 -3.72 18.28 18.27
C GLU A 84 -2.91 19.06 17.21
N ASN A 85 -3.32 19.06 15.93
CA ASN A 85 -2.61 19.71 14.81
C ASN A 85 -1.13 19.28 14.63
N LYS A 86 -0.79 18.06 15.05
CA LYS A 86 0.54 17.49 14.77
C LYS A 86 0.57 16.98 13.33
N GLY A 87 1.62 17.33 12.58
CA GLY A 87 1.86 16.79 11.24
C GLY A 87 2.03 15.27 11.30
N PHE A 88 1.48 14.54 10.33
CA PHE A 88 1.60 13.09 10.26
C PHE A 88 2.34 12.66 9.00
N GLU A 89 3.18 11.64 9.12
CA GLU A 89 3.76 10.96 7.96
C GLU A 89 2.70 10.05 7.32
N PRO A 90 2.31 10.29 6.05
CA PRO A 90 1.34 9.46 5.34
C PRO A 90 1.79 8.00 5.27
N ILE A 91 0.83 7.07 5.39
CA ILE A 91 1.05 5.66 5.09
C ILE A 91 0.39 5.38 3.74
N VAL A 92 1.14 4.79 2.81
CA VAL A 92 0.64 4.34 1.51
C VAL A 92 0.87 2.84 1.38
N ILE A 93 -0.20 2.11 1.07
CA ILE A 93 -0.20 0.67 0.85
C ILE A 93 -0.50 0.43 -0.63
N PHE A 94 0.43 -0.21 -1.33
CA PHE A 94 0.24 -0.69 -2.70
C PHE A 94 -0.23 -2.14 -2.67
N ILE A 95 -1.20 -2.46 -3.52
CA ILE A 95 -1.73 -3.82 -3.70
C ILE A 95 -1.64 -4.12 -5.19
N ASP A 96 -0.72 -5.00 -5.61
CA ASP A 96 -0.52 -5.30 -7.04
C ASP A 96 -1.67 -6.13 -7.62
N GLU A 97 -2.23 -7.03 -6.82
CA GLU A 97 -3.33 -7.90 -7.24
C GLU A 97 -4.43 -8.00 -6.20
N ALA A 98 -5.61 -7.46 -6.56
CA ALA A 98 -6.79 -7.44 -5.70
C ALA A 98 -7.57 -8.78 -5.68
N SER A 99 -7.21 -9.73 -6.56
CA SER A 99 -7.88 -11.03 -6.74
C SER A 99 -8.03 -11.81 -5.43
N TYR A 100 -7.05 -11.69 -4.53
CA TYR A 100 -7.02 -12.39 -3.23
C TYR A 100 -7.54 -11.54 -2.06
N SER A 101 -7.50 -10.21 -2.16
CA SER A 101 -7.89 -9.31 -1.07
C SER A 101 -9.40 -9.09 -0.94
N LEU A 102 -10.17 -9.35 -2.02
CA LEU A 102 -11.63 -9.16 -2.06
C LEU A 102 -12.42 -10.25 -1.31
N VAL A 103 -11.78 -11.39 -0.97
CA VAL A 103 -12.41 -12.50 -0.26
C VAL A 103 -12.48 -12.25 1.26
N ILE A 104 -11.69 -11.32 1.79
CA ILE A 104 -11.47 -11.16 3.24
C ILE A 104 -12.62 -10.42 3.97
N ARG A 105 -13.59 -9.82 3.25
CA ARG A 105 -14.66 -8.99 3.85
C ARG A 105 -16.11 -9.43 3.56
N SER A 106 -16.32 -10.64 3.08
CA SER A 106 -17.67 -11.20 2.94
C SER A 106 -18.03 -12.13 4.10
N TYR A 107 -18.04 -11.61 5.33
CA TYR A 107 -18.68 -12.24 6.50
C TYR A 107 -19.24 -11.16 7.42
#